data_AF-A0A644T6P7-F1
#
_entry.id   AF-A0A644T6P7-F1
#
_cell.length_a   1.000
_cell.length_b   1.000
_cell.length_c   1.000
_cell.angle_alpha   90.00
_cell.angle_beta   90.00
_cell.angle_gamma   90.00
#
_symmetry.space_group_name_H-M   'P 1'
#
loop_
_entity.id
_entity.type
_entity.pdbx_description
1 polymer ?
#
loop_
_entity_poly.entity_id
_entity_poly.type
_entity_poly.pdbx_seq_one_letter_code
_entity_poly.pdbx_strand_id
1 'polypeptide(L)'
;METITIIKLKKCGWCGSEFIPRHNRQTYCTENGTYCKDEARREQNRQSRLKYYYKYGNTKTIGTSNLTQHKQDNFLLEAQLIQKEKQRIGIS
;
A
#
# COMPACT_ATOMS: atom_id res chain seq x y z
N MET A 1 26.73 -37.46 -9.69
CA MET A 1 25.31 -37.23 -10.00
C MET A 1 25.15 -35.75 -10.26
N GLU A 2 25.12 -35.35 -11.51
CA GLU A 2 24.90 -33.95 -11.90
C GLU A 2 23.45 -33.58 -11.60
N THR A 3 23.25 -32.56 -10.76
CA THR A 3 21.92 -32.05 -10.43
C THR A 3 21.43 -31.18 -11.57
N ILE A 4 20.57 -31.74 -12.43
CA ILE A 4 19.86 -30.96 -13.45
C ILE A 4 18.91 -30.00 -12.73
N THR A 5 19.28 -28.72 -12.68
CA THR A 5 18.43 -27.67 -12.15
C THR A 5 17.39 -27.32 -13.22
N ILE A 6 16.16 -27.80 -13.03
CA ILE A 6 15.05 -27.45 -13.93
C ILE A 6 14.69 -25.98 -13.69
N ILE A 7 15.18 -25.10 -14.55
CA ILE A 7 14.84 -23.68 -14.54
C ILE A 7 13.44 -23.51 -15.13
N LYS A 8 12.44 -23.28 -14.27
CA LYS A 8 11.08 -23.00 -14.72
C LYS A 8 10.95 -21.55 -15.17
N LEU A 9 10.77 -21.36 -16.48
CA LEU A 9 10.40 -20.07 -17.04
C LEU A 9 9.00 -19.66 -16.57
N LYS A 10 8.81 -18.36 -16.35
CA LYS A 10 7.51 -17.75 -16.06
C LYS A 10 7.20 -16.64 -17.06
N LYS A 11 5.91 -16.40 -17.28
CA LYS A 11 5.43 -15.28 -18.09
C LYS A 11 5.24 -14.03 -17.23
N CYS A 12 5.75 -12.89 -17.68
CA CYS A 12 5.58 -11.61 -17.02
C CYS A 12 4.12 -11.14 -17.11
N GLY A 13 3.53 -10.73 -15.98
CA GLY A 13 2.16 -10.22 -15.93
C GLY A 13 1.92 -8.87 -16.61
N TRP A 14 2.99 -8.16 -17.03
CA TRP A 14 2.90 -6.81 -17.61
C TRP A 14 3.30 -6.77 -19.08
N CYS A 15 4.50 -7.22 -19.43
CA CYS A 15 4.95 -7.22 -20.83
C CYS A 15 4.66 -8.55 -21.55
N GLY A 16 4.29 -9.61 -20.82
CA GLY A 16 4.04 -10.93 -21.40
C GLY A 16 5.30 -11.72 -21.80
N SER A 17 6.51 -11.20 -21.63
CA SER A 17 7.75 -11.92 -21.94
C SER A 17 8.01 -13.05 -20.94
N GLU A 18 8.65 -14.11 -21.42
CA GLU A 18 9.17 -15.19 -20.57
C GLU A 18 10.44 -14.72 -19.84
N PHE A 19 10.60 -15.14 -18.58
CA PHE A 19 11.77 -14.81 -17.77
C PHE A 19 12.08 -15.90 -16.76
N ILE A 20 13.32 -15.93 -16.30
CA ILE A 20 13.76 -16.80 -15.21
C ILE A 20 13.45 -16.10 -13.88
N PRO A 21 12.52 -16.60 -13.05
CA PRO A 21 12.22 -15.98 -11.77
C PRO A 21 13.39 -16.16 -10.79
N ARG A 22 13.82 -15.06 -10.17
CA ARG A 22 14.82 -15.07 -9.08
C ARG A 22 14.24 -15.65 -7.78
N HIS A 23 12.92 -15.59 -7.61
CA HIS A 23 12.20 -16.19 -6.48
C HIS A 23 10.83 -16.73 -6.91
N ASN A 24 10.34 -17.75 -6.22
CA ASN A 24 9.10 -18.46 -6.58
C ASN A 24 7.85 -17.57 -6.68
N ARG A 25 7.83 -16.41 -6.02
CA ARG A 25 6.71 -15.45 -6.05
C ARG A 25 6.87 -14.32 -7.06
N GLN A 26 7.93 -14.31 -7.87
CA GLN A 26 8.14 -13.26 -8.86
C GLN A 26 7.10 -13.37 -9.98
N THR A 27 6.45 -12.25 -10.29
CA THR A 27 5.36 -12.14 -11.28
C THR A 27 5.71 -11.28 -12.49
N TYR A 28 6.85 -10.58 -12.45
CA TYR A 28 7.33 -9.69 -13.51
C TYR A 28 8.75 -10.01 -13.91
N CYS A 29 9.07 -9.77 -15.18
CA CYS A 29 10.44 -9.84 -15.67
C CYS A 29 11.26 -8.64 -15.16
N THR A 30 12.54 -8.86 -14.88
CA THR A 30 13.51 -7.79 -14.57
C THR A 30 14.42 -7.45 -15.74
N GLU A 31 14.36 -8.23 -16.82
CA GLU A 31 15.24 -8.12 -17.99
C GLU A 31 14.82 -6.95 -18.90
N ASN A 32 13.52 -6.67 -19.03
CA ASN A 32 12.99 -5.59 -19.85
C ASN A 32 12.94 -4.22 -19.14
N GLY A 33 13.89 -3.95 -18.24
CA GLY A 33 13.98 -2.69 -17.49
C GLY A 33 13.03 -2.57 -16.29
N THR A 34 12.82 -1.33 -15.80
CA THR A 34 12.07 -1.07 -14.55
C THR A 34 10.56 -0.99 -14.72
N TYR A 35 10.05 -0.84 -15.95
CA TYR A 35 8.61 -0.63 -16.20
C TYR A 35 7.72 -1.70 -15.55
N CYS A 36 7.98 -2.98 -15.81
CA CYS A 36 7.16 -4.08 -15.28
C CYS A 36 7.22 -4.16 -13.75
N LYS A 37 8.36 -3.81 -13.16
CA LYS A 37 8.55 -3.74 -11.70
C LYS A 37 7.74 -2.59 -11.10
N ASP A 38 7.75 -1.43 -11.75
CA ASP A 38 7.04 -0.24 -11.27
C ASP A 38 5.52 -0.43 -11.33
N GLU A 39 5.01 -1.01 -12.42
CA GLU A 39 3.60 -1.37 -12.54
C GLU A 39 3.19 -2.45 -11.51
N ALA A 40 4.04 -3.45 -11.27
CA ALA A 40 3.81 -4.44 -10.22
C ALA A 40 3.69 -3.81 -8.83
N ARG A 41 4.55 -2.83 -8.54
CA ARG A 41 4.49 -2.07 -7.29
C ARG A 41 3.24 -1.21 -7.21
N ARG A 42 2.85 -0.54 -8.30
CA ARG A 42 1.61 0.27 -8.36
C ARG A 42 0.38 -0.59 -8.08
N GLU A 43 0.29 -1.76 -8.72
CA GLU A 43 -0.82 -2.69 -8.51
C GLU A 43 -0.87 -3.21 -7.07
N GLN A 44 0.27 -3.62 -6.52
CA GLN A 44 0.36 -4.06 -5.12
C GLN A 44 -0.11 -2.96 -4.17
N ASN A 45 0.31 -1.72 -4.39
CA ASN A 45 -0.11 -0.58 -3.58
C ASN A 45 -1.61 -0.30 -3.72
N ARG A 46 -2.16 -0.40 -4.94
CA ARG A 46 -3.60 -0.23 -5.19
C ARG A 46 -4.40 -1.26 -4.42
N GLN A 47 -4.02 -2.54 -4.51
CA GLN A 47 -4.69 -3.64 -3.79
C GLN A 47 -4.59 -3.47 -2.28
N SER A 48 -3.42 -3.06 -1.76
CA SER A 48 -3.22 -2.81 -0.33
C SER A 48 -4.11 -1.67 0.18
N ARG A 49 -4.16 -0.55 -0.54
CA ARG A 49 -5.02 0.60 -0.21
C ARG A 49 -6.50 0.25 -0.26
N LEU A 50 -6.91 -0.51 -1.27
CA LEU A 50 -8.28 -0.96 -1.42
C LEU A 50 -8.70 -1.88 -0.25
N LYS A 51 -7.84 -2.84 0.13
CA LYS A 51 -8.07 -3.69 1.31
C LYS A 51 -8.16 -2.88 2.60
N TYR A 52 -7.29 -1.89 2.77
CA TYR A 52 -7.34 -0.98 3.91
C TYR A 52 -8.67 -0.21 3.94
N TYR A 53 -9.08 0.38 2.81
CA TYR A 53 -10.33 1.12 2.71
C TYR A 53 -11.57 0.24 2.98
N TYR A 54 -11.65 -0.97 2.45
CA TYR A 54 -12.78 -1.86 2.76
C TYR A 54 -12.83 -2.29 4.22
N LYS A 55 -11.68 -2.36 4.90
CA LYS A 55 -11.60 -2.75 6.32
C LYS A 55 -11.81 -1.59 7.28
N TYR A 56 -11.33 -0.40 6.96
CA TYR A 56 -11.23 0.76 7.86
C TYR A 56 -11.80 2.06 7.30
N GLY A 57 -12.17 2.12 6.02
CA GLY A 57 -12.56 3.35 5.32
C GLY A 57 -13.82 4.02 5.87
N ASN A 58 -14.67 3.26 6.57
CA ASN A 58 -15.90 3.78 7.18
C ASN A 58 -15.77 4.05 8.69
N THR A 59 -14.63 3.76 9.33
CA THR A 59 -14.46 4.02 10.77
C THR A 59 -14.06 5.48 10.99
N LYS A 60 -15.03 6.32 11.34
CA LYS A 60 -14.79 7.70 11.80
C LYS A 60 -14.53 7.68 13.30
N THR A 61 -13.27 7.67 13.73
CA THR A 61 -12.88 7.75 15.15
C THR A 61 -12.04 9.00 15.43
N ILE A 62 -12.04 9.50 16.67
CA ILE A 62 -11.17 10.62 17.08
C ILE A 62 -9.71 10.24 16.79
N GLY A 63 -8.98 11.15 16.14
CA GLY A 63 -7.55 10.94 15.83
C GLY A 63 -7.28 10.24 14.49
N THR A 64 -8.32 10.01 13.67
CA THR A 64 -8.16 9.47 12.29
C THR A 64 -8.20 10.54 11.20
N SER A 65 -8.27 11.82 11.57
CA SER A 65 -8.28 12.97 10.67
C SER A 65 -6.95 13.74 10.71
N ASN A 66 -6.97 14.99 10.23
CA ASN A 66 -5.86 15.95 10.31
C ASN A 66 -5.51 16.39 11.75
N LEU A 67 -5.99 15.69 12.79
CA LEU A 67 -5.41 15.82 14.12
C LEU A 67 -4.01 15.21 14.10
N THR A 68 -3.02 16.00 14.49
CA THR A 68 -1.63 15.53 14.60
C THR A 68 -1.50 14.54 15.76
N GLN A 69 -0.62 13.55 15.62
CA GLN A 69 -0.31 12.60 16.70
C GLN A 69 0.33 13.30 17.92
N HIS A 70 0.99 14.43 17.69
CA HIS A 70 1.68 15.21 18.71
C HIS A 70 0.78 16.32 19.25
N LYS A 71 0.91 16.58 20.56
CA LYS A 71 0.27 17.71 21.24
C LYS A 71 0.67 19.02 20.58
N GLN A 72 -0.20 20.02 20.61
CA GLN A 72 0.13 21.37 20.21
C GLN A 72 0.51 22.18 21.46
N ASP A 73 1.52 23.04 21.36
CA ASP A 73 1.90 23.88 22.51
C ASP A 73 0.86 24.98 22.77
N ASN A 74 0.11 25.37 21.73
CA ASN A 74 -1.02 26.28 21.86
C ASN A 74 -2.30 25.51 22.19
N PHE A 75 -2.65 25.47 23.48
CA PHE A 75 -3.83 24.77 23.99
C PHE A 75 -5.16 25.25 23.39
N LEU A 76 -5.29 26.55 23.06
CA LEU A 76 -6.52 27.07 22.46
C LEU A 76 -6.73 26.53 21.05
N LEU A 77 -5.64 26.46 20.26
CA LEU A 77 -5.67 25.88 18.93
C LEU A 77 -5.98 24.38 18.99
N GLU A 78 -5.36 23.65 19.93
CA GLU A 78 -5.62 22.23 20.12
C GLU A 78 -7.09 21.97 20.47
N ALA A 79 -7.64 22.74 21.41
CA ALA A 79 -9.05 22.64 21.80
C ALA A 79 -10.00 22.88 20.61
N GLN A 80 -9.73 23.90 19.78
CA GLN A 80 -10.52 24.17 18.58
C GLN A 80 -10.46 23.02 17.57
N LEU A 81 -9.28 22.42 17.36
CA LEU A 81 -9.11 21.28 16.46
C LEU A 81 -9.86 20.04 16.97
N ILE A 82 -9.79 19.77 18.28
CA ILE A 82 -10.55 18.68 18.92
C ILE A 82 -12.05 18.90 18.76
N GLN A 83 -12.55 20.13 18.94
CA GLN A 83 -13.97 20.41 18.83
C GLN A 83 -14.49 20.28 17.40
N LYS A 84 -13.71 20.72 16.40
CA LYS A 84 -14.00 20.46 14.98
C LYS A 84 -14.02 18.96 14.68
N GLU A 85 -13.09 18.19 15.25
CA GLU A 85 -13.05 16.74 15.07
C GLU A 85 -14.28 16.07 15.67
N LYS A 86 -14.66 16.44 16.90
CA LYS A 86 -15.87 15.94 17.58
C LYS A 86 -17.13 16.16 16.73
N GLN A 87 -17.27 17.35 16.14
CA GLN A 87 -18.36 17.65 15.20
C GLN A 87 -18.30 16.78 13.94
N ARG A 88 -17.12 16.58 13.33
CA ARG A 88 -16.93 15.75 12.14
C ARG A 88 -17.39 14.30 12.34
N ILE A 89 -17.18 13.76 13.53
CA ILE A 89 -17.53 12.36 13.88
C ILE A 89 -18.92 12.23 14.51
N GLY A 90 -19.61 13.34 14.81
CA GLY A 90 -20.96 13.33 15.39
C GLY A 90 -21.03 13.05 16.89
N ILE A 91 -19.94 13.32 17.64
CA ILE A 91 -19.94 13.25 19.10
C ILE A 91 -20.09 14.70 19.59
N SER A 92 -21.28 15.07 20.07
CA SER A 92 -21.56 16.41 20.65
C SER A 92 -20.95 16.56 22.03
#